data_AF-A0A529MG72-F1
#
_entry.id   AF-A0A529MG72-F1
#
_cell.length_a   1.000
_cell.length_b   1.000
_cell.length_c   1.000
_cell.angle_alpha   90.00
_cell.angle_beta   90.00
_cell.angle_gamma   90.00
#
_symmetry.space_group_name_H-M   'P 1'
#
loop_
_entity.id
_entity.type
_entity.pdbx_description
1 polymer ?
#
loop_
_entity_poly.entity_id
_entity_poly.type
_entity_poly.pdbx_seq_one_letter_code
_entity_poly.pdbx_strand_id
1 'polypeptide(L)'
;EKMSKSVGNVIDPFTMVDHYGVDQVRYFLLREVPFGQDGNYSHEAIVNRTNADLANGLGNLAQRSLSMIAKNCGGAVPKRDELAEADTAILDQAIEALA
;
A
#
# COMPACT_ATOMS: atom_id res chain seq x y z
N GLU A 1 10.35 -19.18 13.26
CA GLU A 1 10.15 -20.64 13.26
C GLU A 1 9.17 -21.03 12.17
N LYS A 2 9.26 -22.25 11.64
CA LYS A 2 8.30 -22.73 10.62
C LYS A 2 6.91 -22.88 11.24
N MET A 3 5.88 -22.34 10.58
CA MET A 3 4.49 -22.55 10.98
C MET A 3 4.13 -24.03 10.84
N SER A 4 3.55 -24.63 11.89
CA SER A 4 3.06 -26.00 11.86
C SER A 4 1.94 -26.24 12.86
N LYS A 5 0.96 -27.07 12.48
CA LYS A 5 -0.16 -27.45 13.36
C LYS A 5 0.32 -28.16 14.63
N SER A 6 1.40 -28.93 14.55
CA SER A 6 1.98 -29.66 15.67
C SER A 6 2.64 -28.77 16.72
N VAL A 7 3.25 -27.65 16.30
CA VAL A 7 3.84 -26.65 17.20
C VAL A 7 2.79 -25.66 17.74
N GLY A 8 1.61 -25.59 17.09
CA GLY A 8 0.52 -24.70 17.52
C GLY A 8 0.76 -23.23 17.16
N ASN A 9 1.76 -22.93 16.33
CA ASN A 9 2.12 -21.59 15.89
C ASN A 9 1.52 -21.21 14.52
N VAL A 10 0.44 -21.88 14.11
CA VAL A 10 -0.27 -21.55 12.87
C VAL A 10 -1.08 -20.28 13.09
N ILE A 11 -0.97 -19.36 12.14
CA ILE A 11 -1.75 -18.14 12.13
C ILE A 11 -2.90 -18.32 11.16
N ASP A 12 -4.12 -18.13 11.67
CA ASP A 12 -5.31 -18.14 10.84
C ASP A 12 -5.39 -16.84 10.02
N PRO A 13 -5.37 -16.92 8.67
CA PRO A 13 -5.46 -15.74 7.82
C PRO A 13 -6.77 -14.98 8.01
N PHE A 14 -7.88 -15.63 8.39
CA PHE A 14 -9.14 -14.92 8.62
C PHE A 14 -9.06 -14.04 9.87
N THR A 15 -8.47 -14.55 10.94
CA THR A 15 -8.18 -13.75 12.14
C THR A 15 -7.27 -12.56 11.83
N MET A 16 -6.29 -12.71 10.93
CA MET A 16 -5.47 -11.57 10.47
C MET A 16 -6.30 -10.54 9.71
N VAL A 17 -7.18 -10.98 8.82
CA VAL A 17 -8.05 -10.09 8.04
C VAL A 17 -9.00 -9.33 8.95
N ASP A 18 -9.57 -9.98 9.97
CA ASP A 18 -10.44 -9.34 10.95
C ASP A 18 -9.71 -8.25 11.76
N HIS A 19 -8.41 -8.45 12.03
CA HIS A 19 -7.61 -7.49 12.79
C HIS A 19 -7.10 -6.33 11.91
N TYR A 20 -6.56 -6.62 10.74
CA TYR A 20 -5.80 -5.64 9.95
C TYR A 20 -6.53 -5.12 8.71
N GLY A 21 -7.55 -5.82 8.23
CA GLY A 21 -8.19 -5.57 6.95
C GLY A 21 -7.62 -6.43 5.82
N VAL A 22 -8.49 -6.77 4.87
CA VAL A 22 -8.18 -7.72 3.78
C VAL A 22 -7.06 -7.22 2.88
N ASP A 23 -7.05 -5.93 2.53
CA ASP A 23 -6.08 -5.38 1.59
C ASP A 23 -4.71 -5.17 2.25
N GLN A 24 -4.69 -4.82 3.54
CA GLN A 24 -3.47 -4.71 4.33
C GLN A 24 -2.76 -6.06 4.44
N VAL A 25 -3.51 -7.13 4.73
CA VAL A 25 -2.96 -8.50 4.77
C VAL A 25 -2.44 -8.92 3.39
N ARG A 26 -3.21 -8.71 2.32
CA ARG A 26 -2.79 -9.04 0.95
C ARG A 26 -1.51 -8.28 0.56
N TYR A 27 -1.48 -6.98 0.82
CA TYR A 27 -0.33 -6.14 0.53
C TYR A 27 0.90 -6.61 1.31
N PHE A 28 0.78 -6.83 2.62
CA PHE A 28 1.87 -7.32 3.45
C PHE A 28 2.45 -8.63 2.92
N LEU A 29 1.61 -9.62 2.63
CA LEU A 29 2.08 -10.92 2.14
C LEU A 29 2.83 -10.81 0.80
N LEU A 30 2.33 -9.99 -0.12
CA LEU A 30 2.95 -9.80 -1.44
C LEU A 30 4.20 -8.92 -1.40
N ARG A 31 4.29 -8.01 -0.42
CA ARG A 31 5.37 -7.02 -0.33
C ARG A 31 6.54 -7.47 0.54
N GLU A 32 6.26 -8.21 1.61
CA GLU A 32 7.24 -8.64 2.61
C GLU A 32 7.96 -9.92 2.21
N VAL A 33 7.31 -10.80 1.45
CA VAL A 33 7.85 -12.10 1.05
C VAL A 33 8.28 -12.05 -0.41
N PRO A 34 9.59 -12.13 -0.73
CA PRO A 34 10.04 -12.27 -2.11
C PRO A 34 9.43 -13.53 -2.72
N PHE A 35 8.93 -13.43 -3.95
CA PHE A 35 8.32 -14.56 -4.63
C PHE A 35 9.28 -15.75 -4.71
N GLY A 36 8.79 -16.93 -4.31
CA GLY A 36 9.57 -18.17 -4.31
C GLY A 36 10.51 -18.35 -3.12
N GLN A 37 10.53 -17.41 -2.18
CA GLN A 37 11.32 -17.51 -0.95
C GLN A 37 10.41 -17.67 0.27
N ASP A 38 10.95 -18.25 1.34
CA ASP A 38 10.27 -18.31 2.63
C ASP A 38 10.22 -16.91 3.27
N GLY A 39 9.06 -16.55 3.80
CA GLY A 39 8.81 -15.28 4.47
C GLY A 39 8.65 -15.45 5.98
N ASN A 40 9.07 -14.43 6.73
CA ASN A 40 8.80 -14.34 8.16
C ASN A 40 7.60 -13.43 8.42
N TYR A 41 6.74 -13.83 9.37
CA TYR A 41 5.66 -13.00 9.87
C TYR A 41 5.96 -12.54 11.30
N SER A 42 5.62 -11.29 11.60
CA SER A 42 5.42 -10.80 12.97
C SER A 42 4.30 -9.75 12.98
N HIS A 43 3.64 -9.59 14.14
CA HIS A 43 2.63 -8.54 14.34
C HIS A 43 3.23 -7.15 14.07
N GLU A 44 4.45 -6.92 14.52
CA GLU A 44 5.17 -5.67 14.31
C GLU A 44 5.44 -5.42 12.82
N ALA A 45 5.83 -6.44 12.06
CA ALA A 45 6.15 -6.28 10.63
C ALA A 45 4.92 -5.84 9.82
N ILE A 46 3.76 -6.48 10.02
CA ILE A 46 2.54 -6.11 9.29
C ILE A 46 2.04 -4.71 9.68
N VAL A 47 2.11 -4.35 10.96
CA VAL A 47 1.76 -3.00 11.43
C VAL A 47 2.68 -1.96 10.83
N ASN A 48 4.00 -2.17 10.88
CA ASN A 48 4.97 -1.23 10.35
C ASN A 48 4.81 -1.05 8.84
N ARG A 49 4.65 -2.14 8.09
CA ARG A 49 4.42 -2.11 6.64
C ARG A 49 3.14 -1.36 6.27
N THR A 50 2.05 -1.66 6.97
CA THR A 50 0.76 -1.01 6.76
C THR A 50 0.84 0.49 7.06
N ASN A 51 1.46 0.87 8.17
CA ASN A 51 1.58 2.26 8.57
C ASN A 51 2.50 3.06 7.64
N ALA A 52 3.67 2.52 7.31
CA ALA A 52 4.65 3.22 6.49
C ALA A 52 4.18 3.36 5.03
N ASP A 53 3.78 2.25 4.41
CA ASP A 53 3.56 2.23 2.96
C ASP A 53 2.11 2.62 2.62
N LEU A 54 1.13 2.02 3.32
CA LEU A 54 -0.29 2.22 2.98
C LEU A 54 -0.87 3.47 3.63
N ALA A 55 -0.68 3.68 4.93
CA ALA A 55 -1.23 4.86 5.60
C ALA A 55 -0.40 6.12 5.28
N ASN A 56 0.90 6.10 5.58
CA ASN A 56 1.75 7.27 5.46
C ASN A 56 2.17 7.60 4.03
N GLY A 57 2.38 6.58 3.20
CA GLY A 57 2.67 6.75 1.78
C GLY A 57 1.39 7.02 0.98
N LEU A 58 0.69 5.94 0.61
CA LEU A 58 -0.45 6.00 -0.31
C LEU A 58 -1.63 6.81 0.24
N GLY A 59 -2.03 6.55 1.48
CA GLY A 59 -3.19 7.15 2.13
C GLY A 59 -3.06 8.65 2.29
N ASN A 60 -1.92 9.13 2.79
CA ASN A 60 -1.66 10.56 2.91
C ASN A 60 -1.59 11.26 1.54
N LEU A 61 -0.98 10.64 0.53
CA LEU A 61 -0.95 11.21 -0.82
C LEU A 61 -2.38 11.36 -1.37
N ALA A 62 -3.17 10.29 -1.31
CA ALA A 62 -4.56 10.29 -1.77
C ALA A 62 -5.40 11.32 -1.00
N GLN A 63 -5.27 11.39 0.33
CA GLN A 63 -6.06 12.33 1.11
C GLN A 63 -5.66 13.78 0.81
N ARG A 64 -4.36 14.08 0.69
CA ARG A 64 -3.92 15.44 0.36
C ARG A 64 -4.42 15.88 -1.01
N SER A 65 -4.30 15.03 -2.03
CA SER A 65 -4.75 15.36 -3.39
C SER A 65 -6.27 15.52 -3.46
N LEU A 66 -7.03 14.57 -2.93
CA LEU A 66 -8.50 14.61 -2.93
C LEU A 66 -9.05 15.76 -2.08
N SER A 67 -8.42 16.07 -0.95
CA SER A 67 -8.80 17.22 -0.12
C SER A 67 -8.61 18.54 -0.86
N MET A 68 -7.52 18.71 -1.62
CA MET A 68 -7.32 19.92 -2.44
C MET A 68 -8.36 20.01 -3.55
N ILE A 69 -8.66 18.91 -4.24
CA ILE A 69 -9.70 18.87 -5.28
C ILE A 69 -11.07 19.24 -4.70
N ALA A 70 -11.43 18.66 -3.55
CA ALA A 70 -12.70 18.95 -2.89
C ALA A 70 -12.82 20.43 -2.47
N LYS A 71 -11.76 21.00 -1.87
CA LYS A 71 -11.78 22.36 -1.32
C LYS A 71 -11.61 23.45 -2.38
N ASN A 72 -10.79 23.19 -3.40
CA ASN A 72 -10.31 24.21 -4.33
C ASN A 72 -10.81 24.05 -5.76
N CYS A 73 -11.30 22.85 -6.13
CA CYS A 73 -11.74 22.54 -7.49
C CYS A 73 -13.23 22.13 -7.56
N GLY A 74 -14.00 22.42 -6.50
CA GLY A 74 -15.42 22.09 -6.43
C GLY A 74 -15.71 20.58 -6.46
N GLY A 75 -14.74 19.75 -6.05
CA GLY A 75 -14.86 18.29 -6.13
C GLY A 75 -14.78 17.71 -7.55
N ALA A 76 -14.40 18.51 -8.54
CA ALA A 76 -14.20 18.07 -9.91
C ALA A 76 -12.72 18.06 -10.27
N VAL A 77 -12.32 17.15 -11.17
CA VAL A 77 -10.96 17.09 -11.70
C VAL A 77 -10.65 18.43 -12.39
N PRO A 78 -9.59 19.16 -11.97
CA PRO A 78 -9.27 20.45 -12.56
C PRO A 78 -8.78 20.29 -14.01
N LYS A 79 -8.97 21.35 -14.80
CA LYS A 79 -8.38 21.41 -16.14
C LYS A 79 -6.86 21.46 -16.01
N ARG A 80 -6.19 20.61 -16.77
CA ARG A 80 -4.72 20.56 -16.86
C ARG A 80 -4.19 21.76 -17.64
N ASP A 81 -3.12 22.37 -17.15
CA ASP A 81 -2.40 23.45 -17.82
C ASP A 81 -1.17 22.91 -18.60
N GLU A 82 -0.37 23.80 -19.18
CA GLU A 82 0.94 23.46 -19.74
C GLU A 82 1.83 22.79 -18.69
N LEU A 83 2.51 21.72 -19.11
CA LEU A 83 3.33 20.92 -18.22
C LEU A 83 4.74 21.46 -18.13
N ALA A 84 5.26 21.51 -16.92
CA ALA A 84 6.68 21.64 -16.72
C ALA A 84 7.40 20.32 -17.06
N GLU A 85 8.71 20.42 -17.24
CA GLU A 85 9.59 19.27 -17.43
C GLU A 85 9.44 18.25 -16.28
N ALA A 86 9.35 18.74 -15.04
CA ALA A 86 9.17 17.89 -13.86
C ALA A 86 7.84 17.11 -13.86
N ASP A 87 6.75 17.71 -14.37
CA ASP A 87 5.46 17.03 -14.47
C ASP A 87 5.54 15.89 -15.47
N THR A 88 6.20 16.15 -16.61
CA THR A 88 6.41 15.15 -17.66
C THR A 88 7.26 14.00 -17.14
N ALA A 89 8.37 14.30 -16.44
CA ALA A 89 9.26 13.29 -15.89
C ALA A 89 8.57 12.35 -14.89
N ILE A 90 7.63 12.84 -14.07
CA ILE A 90 6.86 12.00 -13.14
C ILE A 90 5.87 11.12 -13.89
N LEU A 91 5.23 11.64 -14.95
CA LEU A 91 4.28 10.89 -15.74
C LEU A 91 4.93 9.79 -16.57
N ASP A 92 6.10 10.05 -17.12
CA ASP A 92 6.87 9.06 -17.87
C ASP A 92 7.26 7.88 -16.96
N GLN A 93 7.74 8.17 -15.74
CA GLN A 93 8.02 7.14 -14.73
C GLN A 93 6.77 6.32 -14.38
N ALA A 94 5.61 6.97 -14.25
CA ALA A 94 4.35 6.29 -13.95
C ALA A 94 3.90 5.38 -15.11
N ILE A 95 4.09 5.83 -16.35
CA ILE A 95 3.77 5.04 -17.55
C ILE A 95 4.71 3.82 -17.65
N GLU A 96 6.01 4.02 -17.44
CA GLU A 96 7.00 2.94 -17.47
C GLU A 96 6.73 1.89 -16.39
N ALA A 97 6.36 2.30 -15.17
CA ALA A 97 6.03 1.38 -14.08
C ALA A 97 4.76 0.54 -14.33
N LEU A 98 3.90 0.95 -15.27
CA LEU A 98 2.70 0.21 -15.67
C LEU A 98 2.92 -0.74 -16.85
N ALA A 99 4.06 -0.62 -17.54
CA ALA A 99 4.43 -1.44 -18.69
C ALA A 99 5.04 -2.79 -18.25
#